data_AF-A0A7X2BL60-F1
#
_entry.id   AF-A0A7X2BL60-F1
#
_cell.length_a   1.000
_cell.length_b   1.000
_cell.length_c   1.000
_cell.angle_alpha   90.00
_cell.angle_beta   90.00
_cell.angle_gamma   90.00
#
_symmetry.space_group_name_H-M   'P 1'
#
loop_
_entity.id
_entity.type
_entity.pdbx_description
1 polymer ?
#
loop_
_entity_poly.entity_id
_entity_poly.type
_entity_poly.pdbx_seq_one_letter_code
_entity_poly.pdbx_strand_id
1 'polypeptide(L)'
;MAQPHAVEVLLRPAVELYTVAVCAAAALLCLVAPWSLALNPLLGLGSALAFLVFGIIRLREARFILHYRRNVRRLPKYVMTSRAVPVSQQRLFIGRGFRWDQRHTHRLMQTYRPEFRRYVEPTAAYRIARRLEERLELAPFPLSKLARLTAWDSPFNPARPLPPVGGMPRLHGIEPHEVDVTLPLGERVGHSLVLGTTRVGKTRLAELFITQDIRRRNAVDEHEVVIVFDPKGDADLLKRMYVEAKRAGREGEFYVFHLGWPDISARYNAVGRFGRISEVATRIAGQLSGEGNSAAFREFAWRFVNIIARALVELGQRPDYLLIQRHVVNIDALFIEYAQHYFASNEPKAWEVIVQIEARLNDKNIPRNMIGREKRVIALEQYLSQVRVYDPVLDGLRSAVRYDRTYFDKIVASLLPLLEKLTTGKISQLLAPDYADLADPRPIFDWMQIIRKKAVVYVGLDALSDAEVSAAVGNSMFSDLVSVAGHIYKFGIDDGLPGTGSGVKVPINVHADEFNELMGDEFIPM
;
A
#
# COMPACT_ATOMS: atom_id res chain seq x y z
N MET A 1 49.50 -22.42 7.05
CA MET A 1 48.69 -23.50 7.64
C MET A 1 47.45 -22.88 8.26
N ALA A 2 46.30 -23.01 7.61
CA ALA A 2 45.02 -22.55 8.15
C ALA A 2 44.50 -23.60 9.15
N GLN A 3 44.24 -23.21 10.40
CA GLN A 3 43.60 -24.10 11.35
C GLN A 3 42.10 -24.23 10.99
N PRO A 4 41.58 -25.41 10.66
CA PRO A 4 40.19 -25.57 10.20
C PRO A 4 39.12 -25.45 11.29
N HIS A 5 39.52 -25.28 12.57
CA HIS A 5 38.60 -25.31 13.71
C HIS A 5 38.91 -24.26 14.81
N ALA A 6 39.55 -23.14 14.48
CA ALA A 6 39.60 -22.03 15.42
C ALA A 6 38.24 -21.32 15.42
N VAL A 7 37.46 -21.53 16.48
CA VAL A 7 36.23 -20.80 16.74
C VAL A 7 36.55 -19.31 16.73
N GLU A 8 36.05 -18.57 15.72
CA GLU A 8 36.30 -17.14 15.58
C GLU A 8 35.70 -16.38 16.78
N VAL A 9 36.54 -15.68 17.55
CA VAL A 9 36.12 -14.82 18.67
C VAL A 9 36.51 -13.37 18.40
N LEU A 10 35.55 -12.59 17.91
CA LEU A 10 35.74 -11.17 17.60
C LEU A 10 35.50 -10.24 18.81
N LEU A 11 34.77 -10.71 19.83
CA LEU A 11 34.51 -9.96 21.07
C LEU A 11 35.68 -10.10 22.06
N ARG A 12 36.87 -9.60 21.70
CA ARG A 12 38.09 -9.70 22.52
C ARG A 12 38.85 -8.36 22.64
N PRO A 13 39.83 -8.24 23.54
CA PRO A 13 40.73 -7.09 23.54
C PRO A 13 41.50 -7.03 22.21
N ALA A 14 41.72 -5.83 21.69
CA ALA A 14 42.51 -5.61 20.47
C ALA A 14 44.01 -5.66 20.81
N VAL A 15 44.51 -6.85 21.15
CA VAL A 15 45.91 -7.09 21.56
C VAL A 15 46.91 -6.77 20.44
N GLU A 16 46.44 -6.75 19.20
CA GLU A 16 47.20 -6.38 18.01
C GLU A 16 47.76 -4.96 18.12
N LEU A 17 47.11 -4.07 18.88
CA LEU A 17 47.62 -2.73 19.17
C LEU A 17 48.96 -2.75 19.90
N TYR A 18 49.22 -3.74 20.75
CA TYR A 18 50.53 -3.90 21.39
C TYR A 18 51.60 -4.21 20.35
N THR A 19 51.31 -5.11 19.40
CA THR A 19 52.21 -5.41 18.29
C THR A 19 52.45 -4.19 17.40
N VAL A 20 51.40 -3.40 17.11
CA VAL A 20 51.54 -2.15 16.37
C VAL A 20 52.48 -1.17 17.09
N ALA A 21 52.31 -1.00 18.41
CA ALA A 21 53.17 -0.12 19.20
C ALA A 21 54.64 -0.59 19.19
N VAL A 22 54.88 -1.90 19.38
CA VAL A 22 56.22 -2.49 19.33
C VAL A 22 56.84 -2.34 17.94
N CYS A 23 56.08 -2.59 16.87
CA CYS A 23 56.58 -2.43 15.50
C CYS A 23 56.88 -0.98 15.15
N ALA A 24 56.06 -0.03 15.62
CA ALA A 24 56.32 1.40 15.44
C ALA A 24 57.59 1.84 16.19
N ALA A 25 57.78 1.37 17.43
CA ALA A 25 58.98 1.63 18.21
C ALA A 25 60.23 0.99 17.56
N ALA A 26 60.14 -0.26 17.11
CA ALA A 26 61.23 -0.95 16.44
C ALA A 26 61.60 -0.30 15.10
N ALA A 27 60.61 0.12 14.31
CA ALA A 27 60.84 0.88 13.08
C ALA A 27 61.53 2.22 13.36
N LEU A 28 61.09 2.95 14.39
CA LEU A 28 61.73 4.20 14.81
C LEU A 28 63.18 3.98 15.23
N LEU A 29 63.46 2.93 16.01
CA LEU A 29 64.82 2.59 16.43
C LEU A 29 65.71 2.21 15.24
N CYS A 30 65.20 1.46 14.27
CA CYS A 30 65.93 1.11 13.05
C CYS A 30 66.27 2.33 12.17
N LEU A 31 65.45 3.40 12.23
CA LEU A 31 65.68 4.65 11.48
C LEU A 31 66.61 5.62 12.21
N VAL A 32 66.42 5.80 13.52
CA VAL A 32 67.10 6.84 14.31
C VAL A 32 68.41 6.33 14.91
N ALA A 33 68.48 5.06 15.29
CA ALA A 33 69.63 4.47 15.97
C ALA A 33 69.92 3.04 15.50
N PRO A 34 70.18 2.79 14.20
CA PRO A 34 70.45 1.44 13.67
C PRO A 34 71.66 0.76 14.35
N TRP A 35 72.64 1.54 14.81
CA TRP A 35 73.81 1.04 15.56
C TRP A 35 73.44 0.36 16.88
N SER A 36 72.33 0.76 17.52
CA SER A 36 71.87 0.15 18.78
C SER A 36 71.40 -1.30 18.58
N LEU A 37 71.06 -1.67 17.35
CA LEU A 37 70.64 -3.01 16.93
C LEU A 37 71.74 -3.73 16.13
N ALA A 38 72.97 -3.21 16.11
CA ALA A 38 74.08 -3.69 15.29
C ALA A 38 73.75 -3.77 13.77
N LEU A 39 72.90 -2.86 13.28
CA LEU A 39 72.51 -2.78 11.86
C LEU A 39 73.28 -1.68 11.13
N ASN A 40 73.69 -1.95 9.89
CA ASN A 40 74.14 -0.94 8.95
C ASN A 40 72.94 -0.04 8.54
N PRO A 41 73.09 1.28 8.35
CA PRO A 41 72.00 2.18 7.91
C PRO A 41 71.12 1.67 6.77
N LEU A 42 71.69 1.01 5.75
CA LEU A 42 70.92 0.43 4.64
C LEU A 42 70.05 -0.75 5.08
N LEU A 43 70.59 -1.62 5.95
CA LEU A 43 69.83 -2.72 6.55
C LEU A 43 68.79 -2.19 7.55
N GLY A 44 69.10 -1.12 8.28
CA GLY A 44 68.17 -0.41 9.16
C GLY A 44 66.95 0.12 8.42
N LEU A 45 67.13 0.70 7.22
CA LEU A 45 66.01 1.10 6.35
C LEU A 45 65.15 -0.11 5.92
N GLY A 46 65.78 -1.22 5.54
CA GLY A 46 65.08 -2.45 5.17
C GLY A 46 64.28 -3.05 6.33
N SER A 47 64.87 -3.13 7.53
CA SER A 47 64.21 -3.60 8.75
C SER A 47 63.09 -2.66 9.19
N ALA A 48 63.28 -1.34 9.11
CA ALA A 48 62.23 -0.36 9.40
C ALA A 48 61.03 -0.54 8.48
N LEU A 49 61.26 -0.74 7.17
CA LEU A 49 60.19 -1.02 6.21
C LEU A 49 59.44 -2.32 6.57
N ALA A 50 60.15 -3.39 6.91
CA ALA A 50 59.54 -4.65 7.30
C ALA A 50 58.66 -4.51 8.56
N PHE A 51 59.15 -3.81 9.59
CA PHE A 51 58.37 -3.53 10.80
C PHE A 51 57.16 -2.63 10.52
N LEU A 52 57.29 -1.63 9.66
CA LEU A 52 56.16 -0.78 9.26
C LEU A 52 55.10 -1.57 8.50
N VAL A 53 55.49 -2.41 7.54
CA VAL A 53 54.57 -3.26 6.78
C VAL A 53 53.83 -4.22 7.72
N PHE A 54 54.55 -4.90 8.62
CA PHE A 54 53.93 -5.79 9.60
C PHE A 54 53.03 -5.04 10.59
N GLY A 55 53.45 -3.87 11.05
CA GLY A 55 52.66 -2.96 11.88
C GLY A 55 51.37 -2.52 11.20
N ILE A 56 51.40 -2.21 9.90
CA ILE A 56 50.20 -1.85 9.12
C ILE A 56 49.23 -3.03 9.04
N ILE A 57 49.73 -4.25 8.81
CA ILE A 57 48.90 -5.47 8.78
C ILE A 57 48.19 -5.65 10.14
N ARG A 58 48.93 -5.59 11.25
CA ARG A 58 48.37 -5.70 12.60
C ARG A 58 47.42 -4.55 12.95
N LEU A 59 47.69 -3.34 12.45
CA LEU A 59 46.80 -2.20 12.63
C LEU A 59 45.46 -2.41 11.90
N ARG A 60 45.46 -3.05 10.72
CA ARG A 60 44.22 -3.43 10.02
C ARG A 60 43.40 -4.44 10.81
N GLU A 61 44.05 -5.46 11.38
CA GLU A 61 43.39 -6.45 12.26
C GLU A 61 42.81 -5.79 13.52
N ALA A 62 43.58 -4.93 14.19
CA ALA A 62 43.12 -4.17 15.36
C ALA A 62 41.91 -3.30 15.02
N ARG A 63 41.95 -2.58 13.89
CA ARG A 63 40.85 -1.74 13.41
C ARG A 63 39.59 -2.56 13.14
N PHE A 64 39.70 -3.75 12.57
CA PHE A 64 38.57 -4.65 12.35
C PHE A 64 37.89 -5.04 13.66
N ILE A 65 38.65 -5.48 14.67
CA ILE A 65 38.10 -5.85 15.99
C ILE A 65 37.43 -4.66 16.67
N LEU A 66 38.05 -3.48 16.64
CA LEU A 66 37.48 -2.26 17.22
C LEU A 66 36.20 -1.83 16.49
N HIS A 67 36.17 -1.94 15.16
CA HIS A 67 35.01 -1.64 14.34
C HIS A 67 33.86 -2.60 14.64
N TYR A 68 34.12 -3.91 14.69
CA TYR A 68 33.14 -4.94 15.06
C TYR A 68 32.53 -4.66 16.44
N ARG A 69 33.37 -4.41 17.46
CA ARG A 69 32.91 -4.06 18.81
C ARG A 69 32.06 -2.80 18.84
N ARG A 70 32.38 -1.82 18.00
CA ARG A 70 31.60 -0.59 17.87
C ARG A 70 30.24 -0.86 17.22
N ASN A 71 30.18 -1.66 16.16
CA ASN A 71 28.93 -1.99 15.45
C ASN A 71 27.98 -2.82 16.32
N VAL A 72 28.48 -3.79 17.07
CA VAL A 72 27.64 -4.60 18.00
C VAL A 72 26.99 -3.74 19.09
N ARG A 73 27.68 -2.67 19.55
CA ARG A 73 27.13 -1.73 20.54
C ARG A 73 26.22 -0.68 19.93
N ARG A 74 26.46 -0.29 18.67
CA ARG A 74 25.83 0.86 18.03
C ARG A 74 25.28 0.45 16.68
N LEU A 75 23.96 0.57 16.58
CA LEU A 75 23.22 0.33 15.34
C LEU A 75 23.85 1.16 14.19
N PRO A 76 24.28 0.52 13.08
CA PRO A 76 24.77 1.26 11.93
C PRO A 76 23.64 2.14 11.38
N LYS A 77 23.93 3.44 11.21
CA LYS A 77 22.97 4.41 10.67
C LYS A 77 23.14 4.43 9.16
N TYR A 78 22.18 3.87 8.43
CA TYR A 78 22.13 3.95 6.98
C TYR A 78 21.15 5.06 6.56
N VAL A 79 21.64 6.03 5.80
CA VAL A 79 20.85 7.16 5.30
C VAL A 79 21.10 7.27 3.82
N MET A 80 20.02 7.41 3.06
CA MET A 80 20.06 7.72 1.64
C MET A 80 19.14 8.89 1.35
N THR A 81 19.54 9.72 0.39
CA THR A 81 18.60 10.65 -0.23
C THR A 81 17.77 9.87 -1.24
N SER A 82 16.56 10.35 -1.52
CA SER A 82 15.72 9.70 -2.54
C SER A 82 16.44 9.57 -3.89
N ARG A 83 17.25 10.56 -4.29
CA ARG A 83 18.02 10.50 -5.56
C ARG A 83 19.04 9.36 -5.61
N ALA A 84 19.55 8.94 -4.45
CA ALA A 84 20.52 7.86 -4.35
C ALA A 84 19.88 6.46 -4.31
N VAL A 85 18.55 6.36 -4.29
CA VAL A 85 17.84 5.07 -4.35
C VAL A 85 18.18 4.40 -5.68
N PRO A 86 18.81 3.22 -5.67
CA PRO A 86 19.16 2.52 -6.90
C PRO A 86 17.90 1.98 -7.57
N VAL A 87 17.83 2.12 -8.90
CA VAL A 87 16.73 1.61 -9.72
C VAL A 87 17.32 0.61 -10.71
N SER A 88 16.71 -0.57 -10.81
CA SER A 88 17.10 -1.61 -11.77
C SER A 88 15.88 -2.16 -12.48
N GLN A 89 16.08 -2.59 -13.73
CA GLN A 89 15.07 -3.24 -14.56
C GLN A 89 14.87 -4.72 -14.21
N GLN A 90 15.73 -5.29 -13.35
CA GLN A 90 15.72 -6.72 -13.02
C GLN A 90 15.60 -6.98 -11.52
N ARG A 91 15.97 -6.01 -10.69
CA ARG A 91 16.05 -6.19 -9.24
C ARG A 91 15.42 -5.01 -8.49
N LEU A 92 14.72 -5.31 -7.41
CA LEU A 92 14.20 -4.36 -6.44
C LEU A 92 15.15 -4.29 -5.27
N PHE A 93 15.68 -3.12 -4.96
CA PHE A 93 16.53 -2.90 -3.80
C PHE A 93 15.71 -2.83 -2.51
N ILE A 94 16.12 -3.62 -1.51
CA ILE A 94 15.45 -3.72 -0.21
C ILE A 94 16.20 -2.91 0.86
N GLY A 95 17.52 -2.94 0.83
CA GLY A 95 18.33 -2.33 1.87
C GLY A 95 19.73 -2.92 1.94
N ARG A 96 20.44 -2.62 3.02
CA ARG A 96 21.74 -3.23 3.34
C ARG A 96 21.54 -4.43 4.25
N GLY A 97 22.33 -5.48 4.03
CA GLY A 97 22.27 -6.70 4.82
C GLY A 97 23.32 -7.72 4.39
N PHE A 98 23.17 -8.95 4.82
CA PHE A 98 24.10 -10.03 4.51
C PHE A 98 23.36 -11.37 4.49
N ARG A 99 23.91 -12.35 3.77
CA ARG A 99 23.39 -13.71 3.81
C ARG A 99 23.65 -14.29 5.19
N TRP A 100 22.60 -14.75 5.86
CA TRP A 100 22.73 -15.38 7.17
C TRP A 100 23.35 -16.78 7.02
N ASP A 101 24.33 -17.07 7.89
CA ASP A 101 25.14 -18.29 7.86
C ASP A 101 25.43 -18.71 9.30
N GLN A 102 25.97 -19.91 9.51
CA GLN A 102 26.30 -20.44 10.85
C GLN A 102 27.22 -19.50 11.65
N ARG A 103 28.17 -18.81 10.98
CA ARG A 103 29.07 -17.83 11.61
C ARG A 103 28.30 -16.68 12.27
N HIS A 104 27.21 -16.23 11.66
CA HIS A 104 26.38 -15.13 12.16
C HIS A 104 25.60 -15.55 13.41
N THR A 105 25.03 -16.76 13.40
CA THR A 105 24.41 -17.37 14.58
C THR A 105 25.41 -17.49 15.72
N HIS A 106 26.62 -17.98 15.43
CA HIS A 106 27.66 -18.11 16.45
C HIS A 106 28.09 -16.76 17.04
N ARG A 107 28.34 -15.76 16.18
CA ARG A 107 28.65 -14.37 16.60
C ARG A 107 27.52 -13.78 17.44
N LEU A 108 26.26 -13.98 17.05
CA LEU A 108 25.10 -13.53 17.80
C LEU A 108 25.03 -14.20 19.19
N MET A 109 25.21 -15.52 19.25
CA MET A 109 25.21 -16.27 20.50
C MET A 109 26.31 -15.82 21.46
N GLN A 110 27.50 -15.50 20.95
CA GLN A 110 28.56 -14.89 21.76
C GLN A 110 28.08 -13.59 22.42
N THR A 111 27.28 -12.77 21.74
CA THR A 111 26.79 -11.50 22.33
C THR A 111 25.93 -11.68 23.59
N TYR A 112 25.33 -12.86 23.77
CA TYR A 112 24.50 -13.19 24.93
C TYR A 112 25.30 -13.78 26.11
N ARG A 113 26.54 -14.20 25.89
CA ARG A 113 27.33 -14.81 26.98
C ARG A 113 27.82 -13.74 27.97
N PRO A 114 27.80 -14.02 29.29
CA PRO A 114 28.26 -13.08 30.30
C PRO A 114 29.71 -12.61 30.12
N GLU A 115 30.59 -13.49 29.64
CA GLU A 115 32.01 -13.21 29.38
C GLU A 115 32.24 -12.05 28.40
N PHE A 116 31.32 -11.85 27.44
CA PHE A 116 31.42 -10.80 26.43
C PHE A 116 30.59 -9.56 26.75
N ARG A 117 29.87 -9.53 27.87
CA ARG A 117 28.97 -8.44 28.29
C ARG A 117 29.64 -7.07 28.22
N ARG A 118 30.91 -6.99 28.62
CA ARG A 118 31.70 -5.74 28.58
C ARG A 118 31.78 -5.15 27.18
N TYR A 119 31.78 -5.97 26.13
CA TYR A 119 31.94 -5.53 24.73
C TYR A 119 30.62 -5.22 24.05
N VAL A 120 29.51 -5.73 24.57
CA VAL A 120 28.21 -5.65 23.91
C VAL A 120 27.32 -4.60 24.55
N GLU A 121 27.39 -4.44 25.87
CA GLU A 121 26.57 -3.46 26.57
C GLU A 121 27.09 -2.03 26.42
N PRO A 122 26.20 -1.01 26.57
CA PRO A 122 26.60 0.37 26.65
C PRO A 122 27.62 0.60 27.77
N THR A 123 28.64 1.39 27.48
CA THR A 123 29.71 1.73 28.43
C THR A 123 29.18 2.55 29.61
N ALA A 124 29.89 2.53 30.73
CA ALA A 124 29.54 3.36 31.89
C ALA A 124 29.45 4.84 31.52
N ALA A 125 30.39 5.35 30.72
CA ALA A 125 30.36 6.72 30.21
C ALA A 125 29.08 7.04 29.42
N TYR A 126 28.62 6.12 28.55
CA TYR A 126 27.36 6.28 27.83
C TYR A 126 26.17 6.35 28.78
N ARG A 127 26.10 5.45 29.77
CA ARG A 127 25.00 5.43 30.76
C ARG A 127 24.98 6.69 31.61
N ILE A 128 26.14 7.18 32.02
CA ILE A 128 26.28 8.44 32.78
C ILE A 128 25.81 9.62 31.92
N ALA A 129 26.23 9.68 30.64
CA ALA A 129 25.80 10.74 29.73
C ALA A 129 24.27 10.77 29.55
N ARG A 130 23.61 9.61 29.34
CA ARG A 130 22.14 9.56 29.21
C ARG A 130 21.42 9.97 30.50
N ARG A 131 21.91 9.52 31.67
CA ARG A 131 21.36 9.95 32.97
C ARG A 131 21.56 11.44 33.25
N LEU A 132 22.66 12.02 32.80
CA LEU A 132 22.92 13.45 32.91
C LEU A 132 21.95 14.24 32.02
N GLU A 133 21.70 13.78 30.80
CA GLU A 133 20.72 14.40 29.90
C GLU A 133 19.31 14.40 30.50
N GLU A 134 18.87 13.26 31.05
CA GLU A 134 17.57 13.14 31.75
C GLU A 134 17.49 14.12 32.93
N ARG A 135 18.53 14.18 33.77
CA ARG A 135 18.55 15.08 34.94
C ARG A 135 18.61 16.57 34.57
N LEU A 136 19.18 16.89 33.41
CA LEU A 136 19.40 18.25 32.95
C LEU A 136 18.37 18.70 31.90
N GLU A 137 17.32 17.92 31.66
CA GLU A 137 16.27 18.22 30.67
C GLU A 137 15.67 19.62 30.87
N LEU A 138 15.38 19.97 32.12
CA LEU A 138 14.79 21.25 32.52
C LEU A 138 15.80 22.22 33.18
N ALA A 139 17.10 21.91 33.14
CA ALA A 139 18.09 22.73 33.82
C ALA A 139 18.31 24.08 33.10
N PRO A 140 18.40 25.20 33.83
CA PRO A 140 18.69 26.49 33.23
C PRO A 140 20.11 26.55 32.64
N PHE A 141 20.34 27.55 31.79
CA PHE A 141 21.68 27.87 31.31
C PHE A 141 22.62 28.16 32.49
N PRO A 142 23.86 27.62 32.53
CA PRO A 142 24.61 26.98 31.46
C PRO A 142 24.55 25.45 31.42
N LEU A 143 23.93 24.79 32.39
CA LEU A 143 23.92 23.33 32.52
C LEU A 143 23.22 22.64 31.33
N SER A 144 22.24 23.31 30.72
CA SER A 144 21.61 22.86 29.47
C SER A 144 22.59 22.70 28.30
N LYS A 145 23.73 23.42 28.27
CA LYS A 145 24.77 23.21 27.25
C LYS A 145 25.47 21.86 27.41
N LEU A 146 25.66 21.37 28.63
CA LEU A 146 26.28 20.06 28.86
C LEU A 146 25.41 18.93 28.30
N ALA A 147 24.10 18.98 28.55
CA ALA A 147 23.15 18.02 27.98
C ALA A 147 23.15 18.06 26.43
N ARG A 148 23.21 19.25 25.83
CA ARG A 148 23.33 19.39 24.36
C ARG A 148 24.63 18.83 23.81
N LEU A 149 25.75 19.01 24.52
CA LEU A 149 27.06 18.47 24.10
C LEU A 149 27.10 16.94 24.16
N THR A 150 26.57 16.34 25.23
CA THR A 150 26.50 14.86 25.35
C THR A 150 25.50 14.25 24.38
N ALA A 151 24.43 14.97 24.03
CA ALA A 151 23.42 14.54 23.07
C ALA A 151 23.84 14.79 21.60
N TRP A 152 24.98 15.44 21.36
CA TRP A 152 25.38 15.79 20.01
C TRP A 152 25.70 14.55 19.16
N ASP A 153 24.98 14.38 18.03
CA ASP A 153 25.16 13.27 17.07
C ASP A 153 26.43 13.45 16.21
N SER A 154 27.61 13.49 16.83
CA SER A 154 28.90 13.70 16.15
C SER A 154 29.85 12.50 16.31
N PRO A 155 30.61 12.09 15.27
CA PRO A 155 31.62 11.03 15.37
C PRO A 155 32.67 11.24 16.47
N PHE A 156 32.90 12.49 16.89
CA PHE A 156 33.83 12.86 17.94
C PHE A 156 33.24 12.74 19.36
N ASN A 157 31.93 12.54 19.49
CA ASN A 157 31.29 12.33 20.79
C ASN A 157 31.53 10.89 21.28
N PRO A 158 32.27 10.66 22.38
CA PRO A 158 32.52 9.33 22.90
C PRO A 158 31.27 8.66 23.49
N ALA A 159 30.26 9.46 23.86
CA ALA A 159 28.96 9.03 24.36
C ALA A 159 27.82 9.31 23.35
N ARG A 160 28.15 9.36 22.05
CA ARG A 160 27.21 9.66 20.95
C ARG A 160 25.91 8.86 21.08
N PRO A 161 24.72 9.50 20.98
CA PRO A 161 23.45 8.80 21.07
C PRO A 161 23.33 7.69 20.01
N LEU A 162 22.53 6.68 20.34
CA LEU A 162 22.05 5.73 19.34
C LEU A 162 21.14 6.46 18.34
N PRO A 163 21.19 6.10 17.05
CA PRO A 163 20.27 6.67 16.08
C PRO A 163 18.81 6.39 16.51
N PRO A 164 17.86 7.30 16.23
CA PRO A 164 16.45 7.15 16.59
C PRO A 164 15.72 6.16 15.65
N VAL A 165 16.40 5.08 15.29
CA VAL A 165 15.86 3.96 14.54
C VAL A 165 15.79 2.78 15.50
N GLY A 166 14.63 2.11 15.55
CA GLY A 166 14.42 0.94 16.38
C GLY A 166 15.31 -0.24 15.96
N GLY A 167 15.12 -1.39 16.59
CA GLY A 167 15.86 -2.63 16.29
C GLY A 167 16.99 -2.91 17.29
N MET A 168 17.61 -4.08 17.13
CA MET A 168 18.63 -4.57 18.06
C MET A 168 20.03 -4.35 17.47
N PRO A 169 20.89 -3.50 18.08
CA PRO A 169 22.26 -3.26 17.59
C PRO A 169 23.07 -4.55 17.40
N ARG A 170 22.82 -5.55 18.25
CA ARG A 170 23.50 -6.85 18.19
C ARG A 170 23.16 -7.63 16.91
N LEU A 171 21.93 -7.53 16.39
CA LEU A 171 21.53 -8.24 15.17
C LEU A 171 22.16 -7.64 13.91
N HIS A 172 22.30 -6.31 13.86
CA HIS A 172 22.93 -5.62 12.74
C HIS A 172 24.46 -5.63 12.85
N GLY A 173 25.00 -5.58 14.07
CA GLY A 173 26.43 -5.41 14.29
C GLY A 173 27.30 -6.67 14.13
N ILE A 174 26.70 -7.86 14.02
CA ILE A 174 27.42 -9.14 13.89
C ILE A 174 28.08 -9.35 12.52
N GLU A 175 27.70 -8.56 11.52
CA GLU A 175 28.39 -8.53 10.23
C GLU A 175 28.64 -7.07 9.83
N PRO A 176 29.88 -6.57 9.99
CA PRO A 176 30.24 -5.21 9.59
C PRO A 176 30.15 -4.95 8.08
N HIS A 177 30.28 -6.00 7.26
CA HIS A 177 30.30 -5.89 5.81
C HIS A 177 28.93 -6.23 5.22
N GLU A 178 27.96 -5.36 5.50
CA GLU A 178 26.67 -5.40 4.80
C GLU A 178 26.88 -5.09 3.31
N VAL A 179 26.09 -5.73 2.45
CA VAL A 179 26.00 -5.53 1.00
C VAL A 179 24.57 -5.12 0.63
N ASP A 180 24.38 -4.69 -0.62
CA ASP A 180 23.03 -4.40 -1.12
C ASP A 180 22.22 -5.69 -1.26
N VAL A 181 21.07 -5.72 -0.59
CA VAL A 181 20.10 -6.81 -0.66
C VAL A 181 19.02 -6.42 -1.65
N THR A 182 18.74 -7.31 -2.59
CA THR A 182 17.82 -7.05 -3.69
C THR A 182 16.98 -8.28 -4.01
N LEU A 183 15.72 -8.07 -4.34
CA LEU A 183 14.75 -9.08 -4.79
C LEU A 183 14.70 -9.11 -6.33
N PRO A 184 14.86 -10.26 -6.99
CA PRO A 184 14.59 -10.37 -8.42
C PRO A 184 13.14 -10.01 -8.75
N LEU A 185 12.91 -9.16 -9.76
CA LEU A 185 11.55 -8.72 -10.12
C LEU A 185 10.67 -9.87 -10.63
N GLY A 186 11.28 -10.91 -11.22
CA GLY A 186 10.54 -12.12 -11.62
C GLY A 186 9.94 -12.89 -10.43
N GLU A 187 10.56 -12.83 -9.26
CA GLU A 187 10.04 -13.44 -8.02
C GLU A 187 8.94 -12.59 -7.38
N ARG A 188 8.98 -11.27 -7.60
CA ARG A 188 8.01 -10.32 -7.04
C ARG A 188 6.57 -10.56 -7.51
N VAL A 189 6.37 -11.26 -8.62
CA VAL A 189 5.05 -11.67 -9.13
C VAL A 189 4.33 -12.62 -8.15
N GLY A 190 5.07 -13.31 -7.27
CA GLY A 190 4.49 -14.11 -6.17
C GLY A 190 4.01 -13.29 -4.97
N HIS A 191 3.85 -11.97 -5.14
CA HIS A 191 3.49 -10.99 -4.12
C HIS A 191 4.51 -10.91 -2.97
N SER A 192 4.36 -9.91 -2.10
CA SER A 192 5.27 -9.71 -0.96
C SER A 192 4.50 -9.17 0.24
N LEU A 193 4.53 -9.93 1.35
CA LEU A 193 3.90 -9.54 2.60
C LEU A 193 4.95 -8.99 3.57
N VAL A 194 4.77 -7.73 3.98
CA VAL A 194 5.64 -7.07 4.97
C VAL A 194 4.90 -6.97 6.31
N LEU A 195 5.31 -7.79 7.27
CA LEU A 195 4.74 -7.79 8.62
C LEU A 195 5.61 -7.01 9.60
N GLY A 196 4.96 -6.30 10.51
CA GLY A 196 5.64 -5.53 11.54
C GLY A 196 4.68 -4.65 12.33
N THR A 197 5.05 -4.34 13.58
CA THR A 197 4.30 -3.42 14.44
C THR A 197 4.47 -1.96 13.96
N THR A 198 3.77 -1.01 14.57
CA THR A 198 3.94 0.40 14.25
C THR A 198 5.37 0.87 14.58
N ARG A 199 5.89 1.82 13.78
CA ARG A 199 7.23 2.43 13.96
C ARG A 199 8.45 1.50 13.78
N VAL A 200 8.29 0.29 13.23
CA VAL A 200 9.42 -0.61 12.92
C VAL A 200 10.08 -0.38 11.56
N GLY A 201 9.50 0.51 10.74
CA GLY A 201 10.05 0.86 9.42
C GLY A 201 9.26 0.38 8.21
N LYS A 202 8.04 -0.18 8.37
CA LYS A 202 7.17 -0.60 7.26
C LYS A 202 6.95 0.51 6.22
N THR A 203 6.51 1.69 6.66
CA THR A 203 6.30 2.85 5.79
C THR A 203 7.58 3.27 5.06
N ARG A 204 8.75 3.19 5.73
CA ARG A 204 10.04 3.50 5.08
C ARG A 204 10.42 2.48 4.02
N LEU A 205 10.10 1.21 4.21
CA LEU A 205 10.28 0.18 3.21
C LEU A 205 9.32 0.38 2.02
N ALA A 206 8.05 0.69 2.28
CA ALA A 206 7.07 1.01 1.25
C ALA A 206 7.53 2.21 0.42
N GLU A 207 7.95 3.31 1.06
CA GLU A 207 8.51 4.47 0.38
C GLU A 207 9.69 4.11 -0.52
N LEU A 208 10.58 3.21 -0.08
CA LEU A 208 11.74 2.75 -0.85
C LEU A 208 11.31 1.96 -2.10
N PHE A 209 10.32 1.07 -1.98
CA PHE A 209 9.81 0.30 -3.11
C PHE A 209 9.03 1.17 -4.09
N ILE A 210 8.11 2.00 -3.59
CA ILE A 210 7.31 2.91 -4.40
C ILE A 210 8.22 3.88 -5.17
N THR A 211 9.26 4.43 -4.54
CA THR A 211 10.23 5.30 -5.23
C THR A 211 10.91 4.60 -6.40
N GLN A 212 11.29 3.33 -6.23
CA GLN A 212 11.91 2.56 -7.31
C GLN A 212 10.93 2.28 -8.44
N ASP A 213 9.70 1.91 -8.12
CA ASP A 213 8.68 1.57 -9.13
C ASP A 213 8.22 2.80 -9.93
N ILE A 214 8.09 3.97 -9.27
CA ILE A 214 7.75 5.22 -9.96
C ILE A 214 8.84 5.59 -10.99
N ARG A 215 10.11 5.34 -10.64
CA ARG A 215 11.26 5.69 -11.50
C ARG A 215 11.61 4.63 -12.52
N ARG A 216 11.23 3.36 -12.31
CA ARG A 216 11.63 2.26 -13.18
C ARG A 216 11.07 2.47 -14.57
N ARG A 217 11.91 2.18 -15.56
CA ARG A 217 11.56 2.10 -16.98
C ARG A 217 11.94 0.73 -17.51
N ASN A 218 11.09 0.14 -18.34
CA ASN A 218 11.36 -1.14 -18.98
C ASN A 218 12.37 -0.99 -20.14
N ALA A 219 12.65 -2.09 -20.85
CA ALA A 219 13.61 -2.10 -21.96
C ALA A 219 13.21 -1.21 -23.16
N VAL A 220 11.94 -0.82 -23.25
CA VAL A 220 11.36 0.03 -24.31
C VAL A 220 11.14 1.46 -23.79
N ASP A 221 11.80 1.83 -22.69
CA ASP A 221 11.73 3.16 -22.06
C ASP A 221 10.33 3.55 -21.53
N GLU A 222 9.43 2.58 -21.35
CA GLU A 222 8.12 2.82 -20.75
C GLU A 222 8.17 2.69 -19.23
N HIS A 223 7.35 3.49 -18.55
CA HIS A 223 7.16 3.38 -17.11
C HIS A 223 6.27 2.21 -16.69
N GLU A 224 6.38 1.83 -15.42
CA GLU A 224 5.47 0.86 -14.78
C GLU A 224 4.27 1.54 -14.14
N VAL A 225 3.15 0.82 -14.05
CA VAL A 225 1.96 1.27 -13.32
C VAL A 225 2.24 1.16 -11.82
N VAL A 226 1.94 2.21 -11.06
CA VAL A 226 2.11 2.23 -9.60
C VAL A 226 0.83 2.70 -8.94
N ILE A 227 0.22 1.84 -8.13
CA ILE A 227 -1.01 2.13 -7.40
C ILE A 227 -0.70 1.96 -5.92
N VAL A 228 -1.00 2.97 -5.11
CA VAL A 228 -0.76 2.95 -3.67
C VAL A 228 -2.07 3.18 -2.93
N PHE A 229 -2.45 2.21 -2.10
CA PHE A 229 -3.55 2.32 -1.15
C PHE A 229 -2.99 2.61 0.23
N ASP A 230 -3.44 3.72 0.80
CA ASP A 230 -3.04 4.20 2.12
C ASP A 230 -4.30 4.57 2.91
N PRO A 231 -4.83 3.63 3.72
CA PRO A 231 -6.03 3.86 4.51
C PRO A 231 -5.94 5.11 5.39
N LYS A 232 -4.75 5.41 5.92
CA LYS A 232 -4.55 6.51 6.85
C LYS A 232 -4.44 7.88 6.19
N GLY A 233 -4.05 7.94 4.92
CA GLY A 233 -3.80 9.21 4.24
C GLY A 233 -2.51 9.90 4.71
N ASP A 234 -1.38 9.19 4.76
CA ASP A 234 -0.07 9.76 5.09
C ASP A 234 0.37 10.82 4.06
N ALA A 235 0.29 12.09 4.48
CA ALA A 235 0.68 13.23 3.67
C ALA A 235 2.16 13.22 3.24
N ASP A 236 3.07 12.63 4.02
CA ASP A 236 4.48 12.54 3.66
C ASP A 236 4.72 11.50 2.57
N LEU A 237 3.96 10.39 2.58
CA LEU A 237 3.96 9.40 1.50
C LEU A 237 3.42 10.01 0.20
N LEU A 238 2.28 10.70 0.25
CA LEU A 238 1.70 11.41 -0.89
C LEU A 238 2.69 12.43 -1.48
N LYS A 239 3.26 13.31 -0.64
CA LYS A 239 4.27 14.29 -1.08
C LYS A 239 5.47 13.62 -1.73
N ARG A 240 5.96 12.52 -1.16
CA ARG A 240 7.08 11.78 -1.74
C ARG A 240 6.69 11.25 -3.12
N MET A 241 5.55 10.59 -3.26
CA MET A 241 5.10 10.05 -4.55
C MET A 241 4.99 11.14 -5.61
N TYR A 242 4.39 12.29 -5.29
CA TYR A 242 4.30 13.43 -6.19
C TYR A 242 5.69 13.95 -6.62
N VAL A 243 6.60 14.13 -5.65
CA VAL A 243 7.97 14.59 -5.94
C VAL A 243 8.73 13.58 -6.79
N GLU A 244 8.53 12.29 -6.58
CA GLU A 244 9.15 11.24 -7.39
C GLU A 244 8.55 11.13 -8.79
N ALA A 245 7.24 11.27 -8.93
CA ALA A 245 6.56 11.32 -10.22
C ALA A 245 7.06 12.52 -11.03
N LYS A 246 7.14 13.71 -10.42
CA LYS A 246 7.70 14.91 -11.04
C LYS A 246 9.15 14.74 -11.46
N ARG A 247 9.98 14.11 -10.61
CA ARG A 247 11.39 13.81 -10.95
C ARG A 247 11.52 12.83 -12.12
N ALA A 248 10.56 11.92 -12.26
CA ALA A 248 10.49 10.97 -13.37
C ALA A 248 9.84 11.57 -14.64
N GLY A 249 9.38 12.83 -14.60
CA GLY A 249 8.67 13.47 -15.71
C GLY A 249 7.25 12.96 -15.93
N ARG A 250 6.61 12.42 -14.87
CA ARG A 250 5.28 11.80 -14.89
C ARG A 250 4.24 12.62 -14.13
N GLU A 251 4.47 13.92 -13.89
CA GLU A 251 3.49 14.73 -13.15
C GLU A 251 2.12 14.83 -13.84
N GLY A 252 2.07 14.74 -15.17
CA GLY A 252 0.82 14.75 -15.95
C GLY A 252 0.02 13.45 -15.83
N GLU A 253 0.65 12.37 -15.36
CA GLU A 253 0.06 11.05 -15.18
C GLU A 253 0.04 10.63 -13.70
N PHE A 254 0.00 11.63 -12.80
CA PHE A 254 -0.12 11.43 -11.36
C PHE A 254 -1.54 11.75 -10.89
N TYR A 255 -2.24 10.74 -10.38
CA TYR A 255 -3.61 10.81 -9.93
C TYR A 255 -3.67 10.68 -8.40
N VAL A 256 -4.49 11.52 -7.76
CA VAL A 256 -4.71 11.48 -6.31
C VAL A 256 -6.19 11.27 -6.07
N PHE A 257 -6.57 10.16 -5.46
CA PHE A 257 -7.89 9.95 -4.90
C PHE A 257 -7.79 10.07 -3.38
N HIS A 258 -8.52 10.98 -2.74
CA HIS A 258 -8.47 11.17 -1.29
C HIS A 258 -9.85 11.50 -0.71
N LEU A 259 -10.37 10.61 0.15
CA LEU A 259 -11.71 10.79 0.75
C LEU A 259 -11.79 12.01 1.68
N GLY A 260 -10.75 12.27 2.47
CA GLY A 260 -10.66 13.46 3.33
C GLY A 260 -10.44 14.80 2.62
N TRP A 261 -10.07 14.82 1.32
CA TRP A 261 -9.81 16.06 0.55
C TRP A 261 -10.52 16.05 -0.81
N PRO A 262 -11.86 16.06 -0.82
CA PRO A 262 -12.64 15.89 -2.05
C PRO A 262 -12.44 17.00 -3.08
N ASP A 263 -12.07 18.21 -2.66
CA ASP A 263 -11.93 19.38 -3.54
C ASP A 263 -10.73 19.27 -4.51
N ILE A 264 -9.72 18.47 -4.16
CA ILE A 264 -8.51 18.25 -4.98
C ILE A 264 -8.37 16.80 -5.47
N SER A 265 -9.28 15.93 -5.03
CA SER A 265 -9.27 14.51 -5.35
C SER A 265 -9.81 14.26 -6.75
N ALA A 266 -9.16 13.38 -7.50
CA ALA A 266 -9.73 12.70 -8.64
C ALA A 266 -11.03 11.98 -8.24
N ARG A 267 -11.89 11.75 -9.22
CA ARG A 267 -13.19 11.10 -9.07
C ARG A 267 -13.14 9.71 -9.68
N TYR A 268 -13.84 8.76 -9.08
CA TYR A 268 -13.78 7.35 -9.44
C TYR A 268 -15.08 6.63 -9.12
N ASN A 269 -15.69 6.01 -10.13
CA ASN A 269 -16.88 5.18 -9.95
C ASN A 269 -16.51 3.69 -9.99
N ALA A 270 -16.45 3.08 -8.80
CA ALA A 270 -16.09 1.67 -8.65
C ALA A 270 -17.11 0.68 -9.23
N VAL A 271 -18.34 1.11 -9.54
CA VAL A 271 -19.41 0.24 -10.07
C VAL A 271 -19.83 0.61 -11.50
N GLY A 272 -19.25 1.67 -12.07
CA GLY A 272 -19.61 2.18 -13.39
C GLY A 272 -18.99 1.39 -14.56
N ARG A 273 -17.92 0.64 -14.31
CA ARG A 273 -17.26 -0.23 -15.29
C ARG A 273 -17.27 -1.67 -14.79
N PHE A 274 -17.73 -2.60 -15.61
CA PHE A 274 -17.84 -4.02 -15.27
C PHE A 274 -17.74 -4.88 -16.52
N GLY A 275 -17.22 -6.11 -16.38
CA GLY A 275 -17.25 -7.11 -17.45
C GLY A 275 -18.61 -7.82 -17.51
N ARG A 276 -19.23 -8.04 -16.35
CA ARG A 276 -20.58 -8.59 -16.20
C ARG A 276 -21.40 -7.70 -15.28
N ILE A 277 -22.67 -7.45 -15.62
CA ILE A 277 -23.58 -6.59 -14.83
C ILE A 277 -23.70 -7.08 -13.38
N SER A 278 -23.58 -8.39 -13.14
CA SER A 278 -23.57 -8.99 -11.80
C SER A 278 -22.49 -8.42 -10.88
N GLU A 279 -21.37 -7.92 -11.43
CA GLU A 279 -20.29 -7.32 -10.64
C GLU A 279 -20.73 -6.06 -9.91
N VAL A 280 -21.66 -5.27 -10.48
CA VAL A 280 -22.24 -4.09 -9.81
C VAL A 280 -22.88 -4.50 -8.49
N ALA A 281 -23.69 -5.56 -8.52
CA ALA A 281 -24.33 -6.09 -7.33
C ALA A 281 -23.34 -6.71 -6.35
N THR A 282 -22.33 -7.44 -6.85
CA THR A 282 -21.29 -8.05 -5.99
C THR A 282 -20.49 -6.98 -5.25
N ARG A 283 -20.07 -5.90 -5.91
CA ARG A 283 -19.27 -4.83 -5.30
C ARG A 283 -20.02 -4.09 -4.19
N ILE A 284 -21.34 -3.93 -4.33
CA ILE A 284 -22.17 -3.24 -3.35
C ILE A 284 -22.61 -4.17 -2.23
N ALA A 285 -23.18 -5.33 -2.57
CA ALA A 285 -23.70 -6.26 -1.56
C ALA A 285 -22.58 -7.02 -0.84
N GLY A 286 -21.39 -7.16 -1.44
CA GLY A 286 -20.22 -7.77 -0.80
C GLY A 286 -19.78 -7.08 0.49
N GLN A 287 -20.10 -5.78 0.63
CA GLN A 287 -19.83 -5.01 1.85
C GLN A 287 -20.74 -5.39 3.04
N LEU A 288 -21.81 -6.14 2.80
CA LEU A 288 -22.73 -6.57 3.85
C LEU A 288 -22.18 -7.82 4.56
N SER A 289 -22.40 -7.92 5.87
CA SER A 289 -21.92 -9.04 6.68
C SER A 289 -22.45 -10.38 6.14
N GLY A 290 -21.54 -11.34 5.91
CA GLY A 290 -21.86 -12.68 5.40
C GLY A 290 -22.20 -13.72 6.47
N GLU A 291 -22.29 -13.35 7.75
CA GLU A 291 -22.41 -14.32 8.85
C GLU A 291 -23.87 -14.60 9.26
N GLY A 292 -24.17 -15.88 9.50
CA GLY A 292 -25.46 -16.33 10.05
C GLY A 292 -26.68 -15.88 9.20
N ASN A 293 -27.71 -15.34 9.86
CA ASN A 293 -28.91 -14.85 9.18
C ASN A 293 -28.63 -13.68 8.22
N SER A 294 -27.49 -12.99 8.37
CA SER A 294 -27.08 -11.88 7.48
C SER A 294 -26.66 -12.35 6.10
N ALA A 295 -26.24 -13.61 5.94
CA ALA A 295 -25.91 -14.18 4.63
C ALA A 295 -27.12 -14.18 3.68
N ALA A 296 -28.29 -14.56 4.17
CA ALA A 296 -29.52 -14.53 3.38
C ALA A 296 -29.90 -13.09 2.99
N PHE A 297 -29.72 -12.13 3.91
CA PHE A 297 -29.96 -10.71 3.62
C PHE A 297 -29.02 -10.15 2.57
N ARG A 298 -27.74 -10.56 2.58
CA ARG A 298 -26.76 -10.21 1.55
C ARG A 298 -27.19 -10.71 0.17
N GLU A 299 -27.62 -11.96 0.06
CA GLU A 299 -28.10 -12.53 -1.21
C GLU A 299 -29.35 -11.80 -1.73
N PHE A 300 -30.25 -11.39 -0.82
CA PHE A 300 -31.41 -10.59 -1.19
C PHE A 300 -31.02 -9.20 -1.69
N ALA A 301 -30.16 -8.49 -0.97
CA ALA A 301 -29.64 -7.19 -1.39
C ALA A 301 -28.92 -7.30 -2.75
N TRP A 302 -28.10 -8.34 -2.93
CA TRP A 302 -27.43 -8.64 -4.19
C TRP A 302 -28.42 -8.80 -5.34
N ARG A 303 -29.45 -9.63 -5.18
CA ARG A 303 -30.48 -9.85 -6.21
C ARG A 303 -31.18 -8.55 -6.57
N PHE A 304 -31.51 -7.75 -5.56
CA PHE A 304 -32.22 -6.49 -5.73
C PHE A 304 -31.37 -5.45 -6.49
N VAL A 305 -30.12 -5.26 -6.09
CA VAL A 305 -29.17 -4.37 -6.79
C VAL A 305 -28.91 -4.86 -8.22
N ASN A 306 -28.83 -6.17 -8.46
CA ASN A 306 -28.65 -6.72 -9.80
C ASN A 306 -29.85 -6.43 -10.72
N ILE A 307 -31.09 -6.43 -10.20
CA ILE A 307 -32.27 -6.03 -10.97
C ILE A 307 -32.18 -4.56 -11.35
N ILE A 308 -31.85 -3.68 -10.40
CA ILE A 308 -31.67 -2.24 -10.64
C ILE A 308 -30.57 -1.99 -11.66
N ALA A 309 -29.41 -2.62 -11.49
CA ALA A 309 -28.26 -2.44 -12.38
C ALA A 309 -28.58 -2.86 -13.83
N ARG A 310 -29.32 -3.96 -14.03
CA ARG A 310 -29.77 -4.39 -15.36
C ARG A 310 -30.72 -3.39 -15.99
N ALA A 311 -31.69 -2.90 -15.23
CA ALA A 311 -32.63 -1.90 -15.71
C ALA A 311 -31.92 -0.58 -16.09
N LEU A 312 -31.00 -0.10 -15.26
CA LEU A 312 -30.21 1.10 -15.55
C LEU A 312 -29.41 0.96 -16.85
N VAL A 313 -28.72 -0.16 -17.03
CA VAL A 313 -27.89 -0.41 -18.22
C VAL A 313 -28.74 -0.45 -19.50
N GLU A 314 -29.91 -1.11 -19.46
CA GLU A 314 -30.83 -1.14 -20.60
C GLU A 314 -31.49 0.21 -20.89
N LEU A 315 -31.64 1.07 -19.88
CA LEU A 315 -32.04 2.47 -20.05
C LEU A 315 -30.89 3.36 -20.55
N GLY A 316 -29.71 2.79 -20.82
CA GLY A 316 -28.52 3.53 -21.25
C GLY A 316 -27.86 4.35 -20.15
N GLN A 317 -28.23 4.11 -18.89
CA GLN A 317 -27.67 4.80 -17.72
C GLN A 317 -26.52 3.98 -17.12
N ARG A 318 -25.39 4.64 -16.85
CA ARG A 318 -24.25 4.00 -16.18
C ARG A 318 -24.57 3.87 -14.69
N PRO A 319 -24.52 2.67 -14.08
CA PRO A 319 -24.73 2.50 -12.66
C PRO A 319 -23.73 3.28 -11.81
N ASP A 320 -24.21 3.93 -10.76
CA ASP A 320 -23.43 4.54 -9.70
C ASP A 320 -24.14 4.38 -8.35
N TYR A 321 -23.47 4.72 -7.26
CA TYR A 321 -24.01 4.56 -5.90
C TYR A 321 -25.27 5.41 -5.67
N LEU A 322 -25.39 6.58 -6.29
CA LEU A 322 -26.49 7.53 -6.09
C LEU A 322 -27.76 7.06 -6.81
N LEU A 323 -27.63 6.61 -8.06
CA LEU A 323 -28.72 6.01 -8.85
C LEU A 323 -29.23 4.76 -8.14
N ILE A 324 -28.33 3.91 -7.67
CA ILE A 324 -28.72 2.69 -6.95
C ILE A 324 -29.45 3.05 -5.66
N GLN A 325 -28.94 3.99 -4.85
CA GLN A 325 -29.63 4.47 -3.64
C GLN A 325 -31.02 5.02 -3.96
N ARG A 326 -31.14 5.87 -4.99
CA ARG A 326 -32.41 6.46 -5.43
C ARG A 326 -33.45 5.39 -5.77
N HIS A 327 -33.05 4.36 -6.51
CA HIS A 327 -33.94 3.27 -6.92
C HIS A 327 -34.13 2.21 -5.84
N VAL A 328 -33.24 2.13 -4.86
CA VAL A 328 -33.47 1.33 -3.64
C VAL A 328 -34.57 1.94 -2.79
N VAL A 329 -34.64 3.27 -2.67
CA VAL A 329 -35.73 3.94 -1.95
C VAL A 329 -37.03 3.94 -2.76
N ASN A 330 -36.94 4.16 -4.07
CA ASN A 330 -38.10 4.25 -4.96
C ASN A 330 -37.92 3.37 -6.22
N ILE A 331 -38.21 2.07 -6.05
CA ILE A 331 -38.20 1.11 -7.17
C ILE A 331 -39.37 1.31 -8.13
N ASP A 332 -40.48 1.88 -7.64
CA ASP A 332 -41.69 2.12 -8.42
C ASP A 332 -41.40 3.04 -9.62
N ALA A 333 -40.62 4.10 -9.40
CA ALA A 333 -40.19 5.01 -10.47
C ALA A 333 -39.39 4.29 -11.56
N LEU A 334 -38.43 3.42 -11.18
CA LEU A 334 -37.63 2.66 -12.15
C LEU A 334 -38.49 1.68 -12.94
N PHE A 335 -39.47 1.05 -12.28
CA PHE A 335 -40.41 0.14 -12.95
C PHE A 335 -41.27 0.87 -13.98
N ILE A 336 -41.77 2.07 -13.66
CA ILE A 336 -42.54 2.89 -14.61
C ILE A 336 -41.65 3.30 -15.79
N GLU A 337 -40.46 3.83 -15.53
CA GLU A 337 -39.52 4.30 -16.56
C GLU A 337 -39.10 3.15 -17.50
N TYR A 338 -38.74 2.00 -16.94
CA TYR A 338 -38.40 0.81 -17.72
C TYR A 338 -39.58 0.29 -18.54
N ALA A 339 -40.78 0.23 -17.94
CA ALA A 339 -41.98 -0.19 -18.66
C ALA A 339 -42.32 0.75 -19.82
N GLN A 340 -42.18 2.07 -19.63
CA GLN A 340 -42.34 3.05 -20.71
C GLN A 340 -41.38 2.80 -21.85
N HIS A 341 -40.09 2.63 -21.55
CA HIS A 341 -39.06 2.34 -22.54
C HIS A 341 -39.34 1.03 -23.30
N TYR A 342 -39.73 -0.02 -22.57
CA TYR A 342 -40.06 -1.33 -23.12
C TYR A 342 -41.28 -1.27 -24.06
N PHE A 343 -42.38 -0.65 -23.61
CA PHE A 343 -43.61 -0.57 -24.40
C PHE A 343 -43.49 0.39 -25.59
N ALA A 344 -42.73 1.48 -25.46
CA ALA A 344 -42.44 2.37 -26.57
C ALA A 344 -41.79 1.63 -27.75
N SER A 345 -40.95 0.63 -27.45
CA SER A 345 -40.21 -0.14 -28.46
C SER A 345 -40.96 -1.37 -28.97
N ASN A 346 -41.69 -2.08 -28.09
CA ASN A 346 -42.29 -3.38 -28.43
C ASN A 346 -43.80 -3.30 -28.71
N GLU A 347 -44.56 -2.56 -27.91
CA GLU A 347 -46.02 -2.48 -28.01
C GLU A 347 -46.55 -1.08 -27.66
N PRO A 348 -46.50 -0.10 -28.58
CA PRO A 348 -46.85 1.29 -28.27
C PRO A 348 -48.29 1.48 -27.80
N LYS A 349 -49.21 0.61 -28.26
CA LYS A 349 -50.63 0.62 -27.89
C LYS A 349 -50.90 0.13 -26.46
N ALA A 350 -49.95 -0.59 -25.86
CA ALA A 350 -50.07 -1.09 -24.49
C ALA A 350 -50.26 0.08 -23.50
N TRP A 351 -49.56 1.19 -23.74
CA TRP A 351 -49.58 2.34 -22.85
C TRP A 351 -50.96 3.00 -22.74
N GLU A 352 -51.72 3.04 -23.83
CA GLU A 352 -53.11 3.55 -23.83
C GLU A 352 -54.02 2.71 -22.94
N VAL A 353 -53.88 1.38 -23.00
CA VAL A 353 -54.66 0.45 -22.17
C VAL A 353 -54.29 0.62 -20.69
N ILE A 354 -53.00 0.78 -20.39
CA ILE A 354 -52.52 1.00 -19.02
C ILE A 354 -53.11 2.29 -18.42
N VAL A 355 -53.16 3.39 -19.19
CA VAL A 355 -53.80 4.65 -18.77
C VAL A 355 -55.30 4.45 -18.49
N GLN A 356 -56.00 3.66 -19.32
CA GLN A 356 -57.42 3.36 -19.10
C GLN A 356 -57.65 2.50 -17.84
N ILE A 357 -56.78 1.52 -17.58
CA ILE A 357 -56.82 0.71 -16.36
C ILE A 357 -56.61 1.62 -15.15
N GLU A 358 -55.58 2.48 -15.19
CA GLU A 358 -55.26 3.43 -14.12
C GLU A 358 -56.45 4.35 -13.78
N ALA A 359 -57.15 4.87 -14.79
CA ALA A 359 -58.32 5.72 -14.59
C ALA A 359 -59.51 5.00 -13.92
N ARG A 360 -59.57 3.67 -14.04
CA ARG A 360 -60.60 2.82 -13.42
C ARG A 360 -60.23 2.33 -12.01
N LEU A 361 -58.99 2.58 -11.56
CA LEU A 361 -58.55 2.18 -10.22
C LEU A 361 -59.17 3.07 -9.13
N ASN A 362 -59.80 2.41 -8.17
CA ASN A 362 -60.36 3.00 -6.96
C ASN A 362 -59.95 2.16 -5.73
N ASP A 363 -60.18 2.67 -4.53
CA ASP A 363 -59.76 2.02 -3.27
C ASP A 363 -60.37 0.62 -3.06
N LYS A 364 -61.42 0.26 -3.81
CA LYS A 364 -62.05 -1.07 -3.76
C LYS A 364 -61.41 -2.08 -4.70
N ASN A 365 -60.84 -1.63 -5.82
CA ASN A 365 -60.28 -2.47 -6.89
C ASN A 365 -58.76 -2.67 -6.77
N ILE A 366 -58.11 -2.01 -5.81
CA ILE A 366 -56.68 -2.17 -5.56
C ILE A 366 -56.42 -3.47 -4.78
N PRO A 367 -55.52 -4.35 -5.26
CA PRO A 367 -55.11 -5.54 -4.52
C PRO A 367 -54.52 -5.18 -3.14
N ARG A 368 -54.85 -5.95 -2.10
CA ARG A 368 -54.45 -5.65 -0.70
C ARG A 368 -52.94 -5.47 -0.50
N ASN A 369 -52.14 -6.23 -1.23
CA ASN A 369 -50.66 -6.18 -1.18
C ASN A 369 -50.06 -4.95 -1.90
N MET A 370 -50.87 -4.19 -2.64
CA MET A 370 -50.45 -3.02 -3.42
C MET A 370 -51.05 -1.71 -2.88
N ILE A 371 -51.79 -1.76 -1.77
CA ILE A 371 -52.38 -0.58 -1.13
C ILE A 371 -51.26 0.39 -0.72
N GLY A 372 -51.38 1.64 -1.16
CA GLY A 372 -50.41 2.71 -0.87
C GLY A 372 -49.31 2.89 -1.93
N ARG A 373 -49.25 2.05 -2.97
CA ARG A 373 -48.39 2.28 -4.13
C ARG A 373 -49.04 3.22 -5.14
N GLU A 374 -48.24 3.74 -6.06
CA GLU A 374 -48.73 4.62 -7.13
C GLU A 374 -49.71 3.87 -8.06
N LYS A 375 -50.80 4.55 -8.47
CA LYS A 375 -51.83 3.95 -9.34
C LYS A 375 -51.26 3.42 -10.65
N ARG A 376 -50.26 4.11 -11.21
CA ARG A 376 -49.55 3.72 -12.43
C ARG A 376 -48.91 2.34 -12.32
N VAL A 377 -48.26 2.05 -11.19
CA VAL A 377 -47.61 0.77 -10.91
C VAL A 377 -48.64 -0.37 -10.85
N ILE A 378 -49.78 -0.11 -10.21
CA ILE A 378 -50.88 -1.08 -10.10
C ILE A 378 -51.47 -1.37 -11.48
N ALA A 379 -51.66 -0.33 -12.31
CA ALA A 379 -52.18 -0.49 -13.67
C ALA A 379 -51.22 -1.30 -14.56
N LEU A 380 -49.91 -1.04 -14.47
CA LEU A 380 -48.87 -1.81 -15.15
C LEU A 380 -48.89 -3.28 -14.72
N GLU A 381 -49.03 -3.55 -13.43
CA GLU A 381 -49.08 -4.89 -12.88
C GLU A 381 -50.32 -5.67 -13.35
N GLN A 382 -51.49 -5.02 -13.39
CA GLN A 382 -52.74 -5.62 -13.88
C GLN A 382 -52.64 -5.94 -15.38
N TYR A 383 -52.09 -5.01 -16.16
CA TYR A 383 -51.88 -5.21 -17.60
C TYR A 383 -50.93 -6.39 -17.87
N LEU A 384 -49.78 -6.42 -17.21
CA LEU A 384 -48.80 -7.51 -17.31
C LEU A 384 -49.30 -8.85 -16.74
N SER A 385 -50.41 -8.86 -16.00
CA SER A 385 -51.06 -10.09 -15.53
C SER A 385 -52.02 -10.67 -16.57
N GLN A 386 -52.52 -9.83 -17.49
CA GLN A 386 -53.42 -10.24 -18.57
C GLN A 386 -52.66 -10.60 -19.84
N VAL A 387 -51.54 -9.93 -20.09
CA VAL A 387 -50.72 -10.14 -21.29
C VAL A 387 -49.52 -11.03 -20.96
N ARG A 388 -49.23 -12.00 -21.84
CA ARG A 388 -48.03 -12.83 -21.76
C ARG A 388 -46.88 -12.13 -22.47
N VAL A 389 -46.21 -11.24 -21.75
CA VAL A 389 -44.95 -10.63 -22.16
C VAL A 389 -43.83 -11.28 -21.36
N TYR A 390 -42.73 -11.66 -22.02
CA TYR A 390 -41.54 -12.16 -21.35
C TYR A 390 -40.38 -11.20 -21.59
N ASP A 391 -39.98 -10.51 -20.51
CA ASP A 391 -38.75 -9.74 -20.46
C ASP A 391 -38.11 -9.94 -19.07
N PRO A 392 -36.86 -10.45 -19.00
CA PRO A 392 -36.23 -10.76 -17.72
C PRO A 392 -36.07 -9.56 -16.77
N VAL A 393 -35.91 -8.35 -17.30
CA VAL A 393 -35.69 -7.14 -16.50
C VAL A 393 -37.03 -6.61 -15.99
N LEU A 394 -38.04 -6.55 -16.86
CA LEU A 394 -39.41 -6.17 -16.52
C LEU A 394 -40.00 -7.13 -15.48
N ASP A 395 -39.83 -8.43 -15.65
CA ASP A 395 -40.26 -9.43 -14.67
C ASP A 395 -39.49 -9.33 -13.36
N GLY A 396 -38.19 -9.00 -13.42
CA GLY A 396 -37.36 -8.69 -12.26
C GLY A 396 -37.93 -7.50 -11.47
N LEU A 397 -38.16 -6.37 -12.13
CA LEU A 397 -38.73 -5.16 -11.52
C LEU A 397 -40.16 -5.40 -11.01
N ARG A 398 -40.98 -6.10 -11.79
CA ARG A 398 -42.33 -6.49 -11.37
C ARG A 398 -42.30 -7.37 -10.12
N SER A 399 -41.35 -8.30 -10.01
CA SER A 399 -41.18 -9.11 -8.81
C SER A 399 -40.75 -8.27 -7.61
N ALA A 400 -39.86 -7.28 -7.83
CA ALA A 400 -39.41 -6.35 -6.81
C ALA A 400 -40.56 -5.50 -6.24
N VAL A 401 -41.46 -5.05 -7.12
CA VAL A 401 -42.67 -4.28 -6.76
C VAL A 401 -43.72 -5.14 -6.05
N ARG A 402 -43.80 -6.44 -6.34
CA ARG A 402 -44.77 -7.35 -5.71
C ARG A 402 -44.38 -7.80 -4.31
N TYR A 403 -43.12 -7.60 -3.90
CA TYR A 403 -42.69 -7.95 -2.56
C TYR A 403 -43.48 -7.17 -1.50
N ASP A 404 -43.72 -7.85 -0.38
CA ASP A 404 -44.38 -7.29 0.79
C ASP A 404 -43.53 -6.18 1.43
N ARG A 405 -44.20 -5.22 2.07
CA ARG A 405 -43.56 -4.06 2.71
C ARG A 405 -42.46 -4.49 3.68
N THR A 406 -42.69 -5.56 4.44
CA THR A 406 -41.73 -6.14 5.38
C THR A 406 -40.46 -6.69 4.73
N TYR A 407 -40.52 -7.14 3.48
CA TYR A 407 -39.33 -7.55 2.72
C TYR A 407 -38.51 -6.33 2.29
N PHE A 408 -39.18 -5.30 1.81
CA PHE A 408 -38.54 -4.05 1.41
C PHE A 408 -37.87 -3.34 2.59
N ASP A 409 -38.56 -3.27 3.73
CA ASP A 409 -38.03 -2.68 4.96
C ASP A 409 -36.72 -3.35 5.40
N LYS A 410 -36.56 -4.67 5.16
CA LYS A 410 -35.33 -5.41 5.47
C LYS A 410 -34.17 -5.09 4.52
N ILE A 411 -34.45 -4.92 3.22
CA ILE A 411 -33.44 -4.51 2.23
C ILE A 411 -32.99 -3.08 2.52
N VAL A 412 -33.95 -2.18 2.77
CA VAL A 412 -33.67 -0.79 3.13
C VAL A 412 -32.86 -0.75 4.42
N ALA A 413 -33.23 -1.51 5.45
CA ALA A 413 -32.52 -1.50 6.72
C ALA A 413 -31.07 -2.01 6.64
N SER A 414 -30.73 -2.88 5.69
CA SER A 414 -29.36 -3.42 5.54
C SER A 414 -28.51 -2.65 4.54
N LEU A 415 -29.08 -2.29 3.39
CA LEU A 415 -28.35 -1.70 2.26
C LEU A 415 -28.34 -0.17 2.29
N LEU A 416 -29.45 0.46 2.72
CA LEU A 416 -29.57 1.91 2.67
C LEU A 416 -28.56 2.63 3.58
N PRO A 417 -28.27 2.17 4.83
CA PRO A 417 -27.27 2.82 5.66
C PRO A 417 -25.89 2.89 5.02
N LEU A 418 -25.48 1.82 4.32
CA LEU A 418 -24.21 1.78 3.59
C LEU A 418 -24.22 2.79 2.43
N LEU A 419 -25.28 2.76 1.61
CA LEU A 419 -25.40 3.67 0.48
C LEU A 419 -25.47 5.13 0.93
N GLU A 420 -26.18 5.45 2.02
CA GLU A 420 -26.22 6.78 2.61
C GLU A 420 -24.84 7.26 3.03
N LYS A 421 -24.04 6.43 3.69
CA LYS A 421 -22.65 6.78 4.03
C LYS A 421 -21.79 7.08 2.79
N LEU A 422 -21.91 6.26 1.75
CA LEU A 422 -21.16 6.43 0.49
C LEU A 422 -21.64 7.62 -0.36
N THR A 423 -22.87 8.07 -0.17
CA THR A 423 -23.50 9.15 -0.96
C THR A 423 -23.65 10.45 -0.16
N THR A 424 -23.04 10.55 1.02
CA THR A 424 -23.14 11.76 1.85
C THR A 424 -22.18 12.85 1.39
N GLY A 425 -22.69 14.08 1.34
CA GLY A 425 -21.88 15.30 1.17
C GLY A 425 -21.01 15.28 -0.08
N LYS A 426 -19.74 15.69 0.07
CA LYS A 426 -18.78 15.77 -1.05
C LYS A 426 -18.22 14.40 -1.48
N ILE A 427 -18.38 13.35 -0.67
CA ILE A 427 -17.92 11.99 -1.01
C ILE A 427 -18.71 11.45 -2.21
N SER A 428 -20.01 11.74 -2.27
CA SER A 428 -20.86 11.37 -3.41
C SER A 428 -20.29 11.84 -4.75
N GLN A 429 -19.77 13.07 -4.81
CA GLN A 429 -19.18 13.64 -6.03
C GLN A 429 -17.88 12.93 -6.45
N LEU A 430 -17.19 12.28 -5.50
CA LEU A 430 -16.01 11.46 -5.80
C LEU A 430 -16.41 10.09 -6.34
N LEU A 431 -17.42 9.45 -5.74
CA LEU A 431 -17.81 8.07 -6.05
C LEU A 431 -18.84 7.94 -7.19
N ALA A 432 -19.63 8.99 -7.40
CA ALA A 432 -20.61 9.13 -8.47
C ALA A 432 -20.34 10.43 -9.25
N PRO A 433 -19.23 10.50 -10.01
CA PRO A 433 -18.92 11.68 -10.82
C PRO A 433 -19.96 11.92 -11.91
N ASP A 434 -20.29 13.20 -12.12
CA ASP A 434 -21.02 13.62 -13.32
C ASP A 434 -20.06 13.64 -14.52
N TYR A 435 -20.33 12.78 -15.49
CA TYR A 435 -19.55 12.67 -16.72
C TYR A 435 -19.88 13.77 -17.74
N ALA A 436 -21.01 14.48 -17.57
CA ALA A 436 -21.40 15.59 -18.42
C ALA A 436 -20.84 16.94 -17.93
N ASP A 437 -20.38 17.01 -16.68
CA ASP A 437 -19.77 18.21 -16.11
C ASP A 437 -18.33 18.41 -16.59
N LEU A 438 -18.19 19.21 -17.64
CA LEU A 438 -16.91 19.64 -18.19
C LEU A 438 -16.26 20.81 -17.43
N ALA A 439 -16.97 21.43 -16.48
CA ALA A 439 -16.46 22.56 -15.71
C ALA A 439 -15.63 22.11 -14.50
N ASP A 440 -15.83 20.88 -14.00
CA ASP A 440 -15.06 20.31 -12.91
C ASP A 440 -13.64 19.93 -13.37
N PRO A 441 -12.58 20.60 -12.87
CA PRO A 441 -11.21 20.35 -13.28
C PRO A 441 -10.65 19.01 -12.74
N ARG A 442 -11.32 18.36 -11.78
CA ARG A 442 -10.84 17.11 -11.16
C ARG A 442 -10.96 15.97 -12.16
N PRO A 443 -9.91 15.18 -12.43
CA PRO A 443 -9.99 14.10 -13.41
C PRO A 443 -10.89 12.97 -12.92
N ILE A 444 -11.64 12.36 -13.84
CA ILE A 444 -12.29 11.06 -13.63
C ILE A 444 -11.36 10.00 -14.20
N PHE A 445 -11.09 8.93 -13.46
CA PHE A 445 -10.27 7.82 -13.96
C PHE A 445 -10.95 6.47 -13.83
N ASP A 446 -10.48 5.50 -14.61
CA ASP A 446 -10.78 4.08 -14.47
C ASP A 446 -9.48 3.25 -14.53
N TRP A 447 -9.48 2.04 -13.98
CA TRP A 447 -8.24 1.26 -13.88
C TRP A 447 -7.63 0.91 -15.23
N MET A 448 -8.43 0.67 -16.28
CA MET A 448 -7.88 0.40 -17.60
C MET A 448 -7.15 1.61 -18.16
N GLN A 449 -7.72 2.81 -17.97
CA GLN A 449 -7.08 4.06 -18.36
C GLN A 449 -5.75 4.24 -17.63
N ILE A 450 -5.73 4.04 -16.31
CA ILE A 450 -4.53 4.11 -15.48
C ILE A 450 -3.46 3.13 -15.96
N ILE A 451 -3.85 1.89 -16.25
CA ILE A 451 -2.93 0.83 -16.70
C ILE A 451 -2.37 1.14 -18.09
N ARG A 452 -3.21 1.57 -19.04
CA ARG A 452 -2.80 1.94 -20.41
C ARG A 452 -1.83 3.12 -20.41
N LYS A 453 -2.11 4.14 -19.59
CA LYS A 453 -1.26 5.33 -19.47
C LYS A 453 0.01 5.11 -18.66
N LYS A 454 0.18 3.93 -18.04
CA LYS A 454 1.24 3.68 -17.06
C LYS A 454 1.24 4.78 -16.00
N ALA A 455 0.09 5.08 -15.42
CA ALA A 455 -0.05 6.19 -14.47
C ALA A 455 0.42 5.81 -13.04
N VAL A 456 0.59 6.82 -12.21
CA VAL A 456 0.83 6.68 -10.77
C VAL A 456 -0.42 7.14 -10.03
N VAL A 457 -0.96 6.31 -9.16
CA VAL A 457 -2.18 6.59 -8.40
C VAL A 457 -1.89 6.50 -6.90
N TYR A 458 -2.24 7.55 -6.16
CA TYR A 458 -2.31 7.53 -4.71
C TYR A 458 -3.78 7.51 -4.27
N VAL A 459 -4.14 6.56 -3.41
CA VAL A 459 -5.49 6.38 -2.86
C VAL A 459 -5.42 6.53 -1.33
N GLY A 460 -5.85 7.68 -0.83
CA GLY A 460 -6.00 7.98 0.60
C GLY A 460 -7.45 7.79 1.05
N LEU A 461 -7.74 6.82 1.92
CA LEU A 461 -9.12 6.46 2.27
C LEU A 461 -9.64 7.09 3.57
N ASP A 462 -8.81 7.86 4.28
CA ASP A 462 -9.20 8.58 5.50
C ASP A 462 -9.89 7.68 6.56
N ALA A 463 -9.36 6.47 6.74
CA ALA A 463 -9.88 5.44 7.64
C ALA A 463 -9.91 5.85 9.12
N LEU A 464 -9.11 6.85 9.49
CA LEU A 464 -9.13 7.41 10.85
C LEU A 464 -10.39 8.23 11.11
N SER A 465 -11.00 8.79 10.07
CA SER A 465 -12.23 9.57 10.13
C SER A 465 -13.47 8.67 9.99
N ASP A 466 -13.46 7.78 9.01
CA ASP A 466 -14.53 6.80 8.78
C ASP A 466 -13.97 5.47 8.24
N ALA A 467 -13.78 4.51 9.14
CA ALA A 467 -13.24 3.21 8.79
C ALA A 467 -14.19 2.38 7.91
N GLU A 468 -15.50 2.54 8.06
CA GLU A 468 -16.50 1.75 7.32
C GLU A 468 -16.60 2.22 5.86
N VAL A 469 -16.64 3.54 5.64
CA VAL A 469 -16.56 4.12 4.30
C VAL A 469 -15.22 3.79 3.65
N SER A 470 -14.12 3.93 4.38
CA SER A 470 -12.78 3.56 3.89
C SER A 470 -12.73 2.11 3.42
N ALA A 471 -13.19 1.16 4.25
CA ALA A 471 -13.21 -0.26 3.91
C ALA A 471 -14.10 -0.53 2.69
N ALA A 472 -15.30 0.04 2.64
CA ALA A 472 -16.24 -0.17 1.54
C ALA A 472 -15.72 0.36 0.19
N VAL A 473 -15.14 1.57 0.19
CA VAL A 473 -14.54 2.17 -1.02
C VAL A 473 -13.28 1.41 -1.43
N GLY A 474 -12.40 1.06 -0.48
CA GLY A 474 -11.19 0.29 -0.74
C GLY A 474 -11.48 -1.08 -1.32
N ASN A 475 -12.41 -1.84 -0.72
CA ASN A 475 -12.83 -3.14 -1.23
C ASN A 475 -13.44 -3.02 -2.63
N SER A 476 -14.34 -2.05 -2.87
CA SER A 476 -14.94 -1.83 -4.19
C SER A 476 -13.89 -1.51 -5.27
N MET A 477 -12.90 -0.66 -4.94
CA MET A 477 -11.76 -0.34 -5.80
C MET A 477 -10.91 -1.58 -6.14
N PHE A 478 -10.62 -2.42 -5.14
CA PHE A 478 -9.90 -3.67 -5.35
C PHE A 478 -10.68 -4.65 -6.20
N SER A 479 -11.98 -4.82 -5.93
CA SER A 479 -12.86 -5.70 -6.72
C SER A 479 -12.89 -5.29 -8.19
N ASP A 480 -12.94 -3.98 -8.48
CA ASP A 480 -12.83 -3.48 -9.86
C ASP A 480 -11.44 -3.75 -10.46
N LEU A 481 -10.37 -3.54 -9.70
CA LEU A 481 -9.01 -3.82 -10.15
C LEU A 481 -8.80 -5.30 -10.49
N VAL A 482 -9.34 -6.22 -9.69
CA VAL A 482 -9.33 -7.68 -9.94
C VAL A 482 -10.09 -8.00 -11.22
N SER A 483 -11.27 -7.39 -11.42
CA SER A 483 -12.05 -7.57 -12.65
C SER A 483 -11.27 -7.11 -13.89
N VAL A 484 -10.63 -5.94 -13.81
CA VAL A 484 -9.80 -5.39 -14.89
C VAL A 484 -8.56 -6.26 -15.14
N ALA A 485 -7.90 -6.76 -14.10
CA ALA A 485 -6.80 -7.70 -14.24
C ALA A 485 -7.25 -9.00 -14.93
N GLY A 486 -8.42 -9.53 -14.57
CA GLY A 486 -9.03 -10.70 -15.21
C GLY A 486 -9.39 -10.45 -16.68
N HIS A 487 -9.82 -9.24 -17.03
CA HIS A 487 -10.06 -8.81 -18.41
C HIS A 487 -8.74 -8.76 -19.20
N ILE A 488 -7.73 -8.07 -18.68
CA ILE A 488 -6.40 -7.95 -19.28
C ILE A 488 -5.77 -9.33 -19.50
N TYR A 489 -5.93 -10.24 -18.54
CA TYR A 489 -5.42 -11.61 -18.66
C TYR A 489 -6.02 -12.37 -19.86
N LYS A 490 -7.31 -12.14 -20.17
CA LYS A 490 -8.03 -12.84 -21.26
C LYS A 490 -7.85 -12.19 -22.62
N PHE A 491 -7.96 -10.86 -22.68
CA PHE A 491 -8.08 -10.11 -23.93
C PHE A 491 -6.86 -9.24 -24.23
N GLY A 492 -5.95 -9.07 -23.27
CA GLY A 492 -4.84 -8.14 -23.37
C GLY A 492 -5.22 -6.71 -22.99
N ILE A 493 -4.22 -5.83 -23.00
CA ILE A 493 -4.38 -4.42 -22.60
C ILE A 493 -4.93 -3.58 -23.75
N ASP A 494 -4.60 -3.97 -24.98
CA ASP A 494 -4.98 -3.24 -26.18
C ASP A 494 -6.30 -3.73 -26.80
N ASP A 495 -7.05 -4.54 -26.07
CA ASP A 495 -8.37 -4.99 -26.52
C ASP A 495 -9.26 -3.79 -26.89
N GLY A 496 -9.82 -3.84 -28.10
CA GLY A 496 -10.58 -2.77 -28.73
C GLY A 496 -9.78 -1.65 -29.43
N LEU A 497 -8.44 -1.71 -29.48
CA LEU A 497 -7.61 -0.74 -30.22
C LEU A 497 -7.14 -1.29 -31.59
N PRO A 498 -7.17 -0.50 -32.67
CA PRO A 498 -6.67 -0.93 -33.96
C PRO A 498 -5.13 -0.96 -33.99
N GLY A 499 -4.54 -2.09 -34.42
CA GLY A 499 -3.13 -2.18 -34.81
C GLY A 499 -2.13 -2.69 -33.75
N THR A 500 -2.58 -3.33 -32.67
CA THR A 500 -1.71 -3.71 -31.54
C THR A 500 -1.29 -5.18 -31.54
N GLY A 501 0.01 -5.41 -31.34
CA GLY A 501 0.60 -6.74 -31.19
C GLY A 501 0.25 -7.34 -29.83
N SER A 502 -0.41 -8.50 -29.85
CA SER A 502 -0.72 -9.27 -28.65
C SER A 502 0.58 -9.72 -27.94
N GLY A 503 0.73 -9.41 -26.64
CA GLY A 503 1.64 -10.19 -25.79
C GLY A 503 2.50 -9.43 -24.76
N VAL A 504 2.46 -8.10 -24.69
CA VAL A 504 3.26 -7.39 -23.68
C VAL A 504 2.54 -7.39 -22.32
N LYS A 505 3.04 -8.19 -21.37
CA LYS A 505 2.59 -8.13 -19.97
C LYS A 505 3.09 -6.84 -19.34
N VAL A 506 2.16 -6.02 -18.82
CA VAL A 506 2.50 -4.78 -18.14
C VAL A 506 2.55 -5.04 -16.63
N PRO A 507 3.67 -4.74 -15.96
CA PRO A 507 3.75 -4.86 -14.52
C PRO A 507 2.86 -3.79 -13.86
N ILE A 508 1.95 -4.25 -13.00
CA ILE A 508 1.08 -3.41 -12.17
C ILE A 508 1.57 -3.54 -10.72
N ASN A 509 2.28 -2.52 -10.24
CA ASN A 509 2.77 -2.51 -8.88
C ASN A 509 1.70 -1.91 -7.95
N VAL A 510 1.01 -2.79 -7.22
CA VAL A 510 0.06 -2.39 -6.17
C VAL A 510 0.76 -2.45 -4.83
N HIS A 511 0.78 -1.32 -4.10
CA HIS A 511 1.25 -1.22 -2.72
C HIS A 511 0.05 -0.92 -1.84
N ALA A 512 -0.29 -1.80 -0.92
CA ALA A 512 -1.38 -1.59 0.02
C ALA A 512 -0.82 -1.56 1.44
N ASP A 513 -0.86 -0.40 2.09
CA ASP A 513 -0.64 -0.32 3.53
C ASP A 513 -1.91 -0.74 4.26
N GLU A 514 -1.75 -1.38 5.42
CA GLU A 514 -2.85 -1.92 6.24
C GLU A 514 -3.88 -2.73 5.41
N PHE A 515 -3.36 -3.57 4.52
CA PHE A 515 -4.15 -4.35 3.57
C PHE A 515 -5.29 -5.15 4.22
N ASN A 516 -5.12 -5.59 5.48
CA ASN A 516 -6.15 -6.29 6.24
C ASN A 516 -7.42 -5.47 6.51
N GLU A 517 -7.33 -4.14 6.52
CA GLU A 517 -8.48 -3.24 6.70
C GLU A 517 -9.24 -2.99 5.40
N LEU A 518 -8.60 -3.25 4.24
CA LEU A 518 -9.18 -3.00 2.92
C LEU A 518 -9.63 -4.27 2.19
N MET A 519 -9.06 -5.42 2.56
CA MET A 519 -9.27 -6.68 1.87
C MET A 519 -10.63 -7.29 2.26
N GLY A 520 -11.41 -7.71 1.26
CA GLY A 520 -12.49 -8.68 1.42
C GLY A 520 -12.20 -9.99 0.70
N ASP A 521 -13.14 -10.94 0.79
CA ASP A 521 -13.02 -12.29 0.22
C ASP A 521 -12.79 -12.29 -1.31
N GLU A 522 -13.14 -11.19 -1.98
CA GLU A 522 -12.99 -11.01 -3.42
C GLU A 522 -11.53 -11.02 -3.90
N PHE A 523 -10.57 -10.84 -2.98
CA PHE A 523 -9.15 -10.73 -3.31
C PHE A 523 -8.40 -12.07 -3.32
N ILE A 524 -8.95 -13.13 -2.72
CA ILE A 524 -8.33 -14.47 -2.63
C ILE A 524 -7.86 -15.04 -4.00
N PRO A 525 -8.52 -14.74 -5.14
CA PRO A 525 -8.06 -15.22 -6.45
C PRO A 525 -6.78 -14.56 -7.01
N MET A 526 -6.29 -13.45 -6.42
CA MET A 526 -5.02 -12.81 -6.80
C MET A 526 -3.84 -13.39 -6.01
#